data_AF-A0A5C3K9R6-F1
#
_entry.id   AF-A0A5C3K9R6-F1
#
_cell.length_a   1.000
_cell.length_b   1.000
_cell.length_c   1.000
_cell.angle_alpha   90.00
_cell.angle_beta   90.00
_cell.angle_gamma   90.00
#
_symmetry.space_group_name_H-M   'P 1'
#
loop_
_entity.id
_entity.type
_entity.pdbx_description
1 polymer ?
#
loop_
_entity_poly.entity_id
_entity_poly.type
_entity_poly.pdbx_seq_one_letter_code
_entity_poly.pdbx_strand_id
1 'polypeptide(L)'
;KLKLHGILDDGSQIIGLKKSVWEKLGIPCRSDHRMKVESANQTTSSTTGLLPNLKVAIGECVLYLQVQVIEDASYDFLLGRPFHTLAKAVISHIYDSGQAQITLTDPNSKAVITLPTTNR
;
A
#
# COMPACT_ATOMS: atom_id res chain seq x y z
N LYS A 1 -11.43 4.22 12.54
CA LYS A 1 -10.77 3.32 11.56
C LYS A 1 -11.17 3.79 10.17
N LEU A 2 -10.21 4.21 9.34
CA LEU A 2 -10.47 4.69 7.98
C LEU A 2 -10.49 3.48 7.02
N LYS A 3 -11.47 3.41 6.12
CA LYS A 3 -11.52 2.43 5.03
C LYS A 3 -11.09 3.12 3.75
N LEU A 4 -10.17 2.50 3.01
CA LEU A 4 -9.54 3.05 1.81
C LEU A 4 -9.48 1.97 0.75
N HIS A 5 -9.44 2.38 -0.52
CA HIS A 5 -9.08 1.48 -1.61
C HIS A 5 -7.56 1.53 -1.82
N GLY A 6 -6.93 0.35 -1.81
CA GLY A 6 -5.51 0.18 -2.07
C GLY A 6 -5.29 -0.32 -3.50
N ILE A 7 -4.32 0.28 -4.20
CA ILE A 7 -3.83 -0.23 -5.48
C ILE A 7 -2.65 -1.15 -5.19
N LEU A 8 -2.68 -2.35 -5.75
CA LEU A 8 -1.57 -3.30 -5.73
C LEU A 8 -0.66 -3.00 -6.93
N ASP A 9 0.61 -2.73 -6.67
CA ASP A 9 1.57 -2.37 -7.72
C ASP A 9 2.96 -2.93 -7.43
N ASP A 10 3.21 -4.15 -7.92
CA ASP A 10 4.52 -4.78 -7.78
C ASP A 10 5.62 -4.09 -8.63
N GLY A 11 5.27 -3.12 -9.48
CA GLY A 11 6.24 -2.23 -10.13
C GLY A 11 6.75 -1.12 -9.21
N SER A 12 5.96 -0.74 -8.20
CA SER A 12 6.33 0.34 -7.28
C SER A 12 7.36 -0.10 -6.25
N GLN A 13 8.41 0.68 -6.09
CA GLN A 13 9.46 0.43 -5.10
C GLN A 13 9.06 0.86 -3.67
N ILE A 14 7.91 1.51 -3.50
CA ILE A 14 7.46 2.10 -2.24
C ILE A 14 6.01 1.74 -1.92
N ILE A 15 5.66 1.88 -0.64
CA ILE A 15 4.28 1.96 -0.20
C ILE A 15 3.95 3.46 -0.02
N GLY A 16 2.88 3.93 -0.66
CA GLY A 16 2.54 5.35 -0.71
C GLY A 16 1.14 5.64 -0.18
N LEU A 17 0.97 6.66 0.66
CA LEU A 17 -0.32 7.13 1.16
C LEU A 17 -0.54 8.57 0.71
N LYS A 18 -1.74 8.88 0.20
CA LYS A 18 -2.07 10.25 -0.20
C LYS A 18 -2.06 11.19 1.01
N LYS A 19 -1.50 12.39 0.83
CA LYS A 19 -1.39 13.42 1.88
C LYS A 19 -2.75 13.75 2.50
N SER A 20 -3.80 13.94 1.69
CA SER A 20 -5.14 14.21 2.21
C SER A 20 -5.74 13.07 3.05
N VAL A 21 -5.30 11.84 2.83
CA VAL A 21 -5.66 10.68 3.66
C VAL A 21 -4.87 10.69 4.96
N TRP A 22 -3.56 10.95 4.89
CA TRP A 22 -2.71 11.12 6.07
C TRP A 22 -3.18 12.26 6.98
N GLU A 23 -3.58 13.41 6.42
CA GLU A 23 -4.12 14.55 7.16
C GLU A 23 -5.39 14.17 7.95
N LYS A 24 -6.27 13.35 7.36
CA LYS A 24 -7.45 12.79 8.05
C LYS A 24 -7.08 11.83 9.17
N LEU A 25 -5.96 11.12 9.07
CA LEU A 25 -5.46 10.24 10.14
C LEU A 25 -4.85 11.04 11.30
N GLY A 26 -4.29 12.22 11.03
CA GLY A 26 -3.74 13.13 12.06
C GLY A 26 -2.53 12.56 12.81
N ILE A 27 -1.83 11.59 12.22
CA ILE A 27 -0.69 10.91 12.86
C ILE A 27 0.65 11.61 12.55
N PRO A 28 1.63 11.59 13.47
CA PRO A 28 2.94 12.16 13.21
C PRO A 28 3.64 11.54 12.00
N CYS A 29 4.27 12.39 11.18
CA CYS A 29 5.03 12.00 10.00
C CYS A 29 6.49 12.44 10.14
N ARG A 30 7.42 11.57 9.76
CA ARG A 30 8.86 11.82 9.83
C ARG A 30 9.34 12.59 8.61
N SER A 31 9.43 13.91 8.74
CA SER A 31 9.93 14.81 7.69
C SER A 31 11.44 14.70 7.45
N ASP A 32 12.19 14.08 8.35
CA ASP A 32 13.61 13.74 8.18
C ASP A 32 13.83 12.55 7.23
N HIS A 33 12.76 11.81 6.86
CA HIS A 33 12.79 10.62 5.99
C HIS A 33 12.10 10.87 4.64
N ARG A 34 12.12 12.12 4.18
CA ARG A 34 11.65 12.46 2.83
C ARG A 34 12.49 11.77 1.78
N MET A 35 11.85 11.34 0.71
CA MET A 35 12.53 10.76 -0.43
C MET A 35 12.11 11.44 -1.72
N LYS A 36 13.00 11.42 -2.71
CA LYS A 36 12.62 11.73 -4.10
C LYS A 36 11.91 10.52 -4.67
N VAL A 37 10.79 10.76 -5.33
CA VAL A 37 9.99 9.76 -6.02
C VAL A 37 9.88 10.15 -7.47
N GLU A 38 10.18 9.21 -8.35
CA GLU A 38 9.94 9.31 -9.77
C GLU A 38 8.64 8.59 -10.10
N SER A 39 7.71 9.31 -10.72
CA SER A 39 6.42 8.77 -11.14
C SER A 39 6.54 8.13 -12.52
N ALA A 40 5.55 7.32 -12.90
CA ALA A 40 5.53 6.65 -14.20
C ALA A 40 5.55 7.62 -15.41
N ASN A 41 5.14 8.88 -15.21
CA ASN A 41 5.19 9.95 -16.20
C ASN A 41 6.53 10.73 -16.18
N GLN A 42 7.56 10.17 -15.54
CA GLN A 42 8.91 10.76 -15.41
C GLN A 42 8.95 12.08 -14.65
N THR A 43 7.86 12.46 -13.95
CA THR A 43 7.91 13.59 -13.03
C THR A 43 8.58 13.16 -11.75
N THR A 44 9.46 14.02 -11.25
CA THR A 44 10.09 13.84 -9.95
C THR A 44 9.41 14.75 -8.93
N SER A 45 9.10 14.20 -7.77
CA SER A 45 8.57 14.94 -6.63
C SER A 45 9.25 14.46 -5.35
N SER A 46 9.00 15.16 -4.24
CA SER A 46 9.46 14.73 -2.92
C SER A 46 8.28 14.33 -2.06
N THR A 47 8.46 13.28 -1.26
CA THR A 47 7.45 12.88 -0.28
C THR A 47 7.38 13.90 0.86
N THR A 48 6.24 13.95 1.56
CA THR A 48 6.09 14.79 2.77
C THR A 48 6.92 14.22 3.93
N GLY A 49 7.03 12.89 4.00
CA GLY A 49 7.79 12.16 5.00
C GLY A 49 7.34 10.70 5.13
N LEU A 50 7.87 10.01 6.12
CA LEU A 50 7.63 8.59 6.38
C LEU A 50 6.72 8.35 7.60
N LEU A 51 5.81 7.39 7.46
CA LEU A 51 5.08 6.75 8.55
C LEU A 51 5.74 5.40 8.87
N PRO A 52 6.46 5.27 9.99
CA PRO A 52 7.36 4.13 10.19
C PRO A 52 6.66 2.84 10.63
N ASN A 53 5.42 2.86 11.11
CA ASN A 53 4.73 1.64 11.57
C ASN A 53 3.22 1.80 11.42
N LEU A 54 2.77 2.15 10.21
CA LEU A 54 1.34 2.31 9.98
C LEU A 54 0.67 0.94 10.07
N LYS A 55 -0.21 0.77 11.06
CA LYS A 55 -1.02 -0.44 11.22
C LYS A 55 -2.11 -0.50 10.15
N VAL A 56 -2.01 -1.49 9.27
CA VAL A 56 -2.96 -1.73 8.18
C VAL A 56 -3.59 -3.10 8.37
N ALA A 57 -4.92 -3.16 8.25
CA ALA A 57 -5.67 -4.41 8.33
C ALA A 57 -6.30 -4.70 6.96
N ILE A 58 -5.99 -5.86 6.39
CA ILE A 58 -6.54 -6.36 5.13
C ILE A 58 -7.18 -7.71 5.43
N GLY A 59 -8.51 -7.78 5.41
CA GLY A 59 -9.24 -8.92 5.96
C GLY A 59 -8.85 -9.13 7.44
N GLU A 60 -8.38 -10.34 7.74
CA GLU A 60 -7.89 -10.72 9.08
C GLU A 60 -6.38 -10.51 9.25
N CYS A 61 -5.65 -10.18 8.18
CA CYS A 61 -4.21 -9.94 8.22
C CYS A 61 -3.91 -8.51 8.70
N VAL A 62 -3.09 -8.38 9.74
CA VAL A 62 -2.66 -7.10 10.31
C VAL A 62 -1.18 -6.91 10.08
N LEU A 63 -0.81 -5.85 9.37
CA LEU A 63 0.57 -5.54 8.98
C LEU A 63 0.97 -4.17 9.51
N TYR A 64 2.27 -4.01 9.80
CA TYR A 64 2.87 -2.71 10.12
C TYR A 64 3.77 -2.32 8.95
N LEU A 65 3.40 -1.25 8.26
CA LEU A 65 4.02 -0.86 7.00
C LEU A 65 4.84 0.43 7.16
N GLN A 66 5.94 0.50 6.40
CA GLN A 66 6.71 1.72 6.17
C GLN A 66 6.05 2.47 5.01
N VAL A 67 5.42 3.62 5.27
CA VAL A 67 4.55 4.28 4.28
C VAL A 67 4.98 5.72 4.03
N GLN A 68 5.27 6.03 2.77
CA GLN A 68 5.63 7.37 2.34
C GLN A 68 4.39 8.21 2.06
N VAL A 69 4.35 9.43 2.57
CA VAL A 69 3.23 10.36 2.33
C VAL A 69 3.47 11.13 1.03
N ILE A 70 2.56 10.97 0.06
CA ILE A 70 2.65 11.53 -1.29
C ILE A 70 1.61 12.65 -1.44
N GLU A 71 2.06 13.84 -1.87
CA GLU A 71 1.21 15.03 -1.96
C GLU A 71 0.09 14.86 -3.00
N ASP A 72 0.45 14.71 -4.27
CA ASP A 72 -0.49 14.70 -5.40
C ASP A 72 -0.74 13.30 -5.96
N ALA A 73 -1.05 12.33 -5.08
CA ALA A 73 -1.38 10.98 -5.51
C ALA A 73 -2.80 10.88 -6.12
N SER A 74 -2.93 10.12 -7.22
CA SER A 74 -4.21 9.78 -7.87
C SER A 74 -4.91 8.56 -7.24
N TYR A 75 -4.33 8.03 -6.17
CA TYR A 75 -4.79 6.89 -5.39
C TYR A 75 -4.79 7.25 -3.91
N ASP A 76 -5.60 6.57 -3.11
CA ASP A 76 -5.57 6.76 -1.66
C ASP A 76 -4.37 6.06 -1.03
N PHE A 77 -4.13 4.81 -1.43
CA PHE A 77 -3.08 3.96 -0.90
C PHE A 77 -2.46 3.10 -2.02
N LEU A 78 -1.14 3.15 -2.18
CA LEU A 78 -0.35 2.32 -3.08
C LEU A 78 0.40 1.26 -2.27
N LEU A 79 0.15 0.00 -2.55
CA LEU A 79 0.80 -1.15 -1.95
C LEU A 79 1.86 -1.69 -2.93
N GLY A 80 3.08 -1.16 -2.81
CA GLY A 80 4.19 -1.56 -3.67
C GLY A 80 4.93 -2.83 -3.23
N ARG A 81 6.05 -3.13 -3.88
CA ARG A 81 6.91 -4.30 -3.61
C ARG A 81 7.21 -4.57 -2.14
N PRO A 82 7.46 -3.57 -1.25
CA PRO A 82 7.69 -3.85 0.16
C PRO A 82 6.49 -4.56 0.83
N PHE A 83 5.26 -4.20 0.44
CA PHE A 83 4.05 -4.90 0.89
C PHE A 83 3.99 -6.32 0.33
N HIS A 84 4.22 -6.47 -0.98
CA HIS A 84 4.21 -7.78 -1.64
C HIS A 84 5.22 -8.75 -1.00
N THR A 85 6.42 -8.26 -0.70
CA THR A 85 7.48 -9.03 -0.04
C THR A 85 7.10 -9.42 1.38
N LEU A 86 6.62 -8.45 2.17
CA LEU A 86 6.28 -8.66 3.58
C LEU A 86 5.13 -9.67 3.75
N ALA A 87 4.07 -9.54 2.95
CA ALA A 87 2.89 -10.37 3.04
C ALA A 87 2.94 -11.60 2.13
N LYS A 88 4.07 -11.85 1.45
CA LYS A 88 4.20 -12.87 0.37
C LYS A 88 2.98 -12.84 -0.56
N ALA A 89 2.60 -11.64 -1.00
CA ALA A 89 1.35 -11.43 -1.70
C ALA A 89 1.40 -12.08 -3.08
N VAL A 90 0.42 -12.94 -3.38
CA VAL A 90 0.26 -13.59 -4.68
C VAL A 90 -1.06 -13.16 -5.30
N ILE A 91 -1.00 -12.65 -6.53
CA ILE A 91 -2.18 -12.27 -7.30
C ILE A 91 -2.51 -13.42 -8.25
N SER A 92 -3.76 -13.88 -8.22
CA SER A 92 -4.28 -14.91 -9.13
C SER A 92 -5.44 -14.36 -9.94
N HIS A 93 -5.38 -14.52 -11.26
CA HIS A 93 -6.44 -14.12 -12.17
C HIS A 93 -7.32 -15.33 -12.50
N ILE A 94 -8.63 -15.17 -12.33
CA ILE A 94 -9.64 -16.19 -12.65
C ILE A 94 -10.13 -15.91 -14.06
N TYR A 95 -9.68 -16.72 -15.02
CA TYR A 95 -9.93 -16.52 -16.44
C TYR A 95 -11.42 -16.41 -16.79
N ASP A 96 -12.24 -17.31 -16.24
CA ASP A 96 -13.65 -17.43 -16.62
C ASP A 96 -14.52 -16.26 -16.12
N SER A 97 -14.15 -15.64 -15.00
CA SER A 97 -14.91 -14.53 -14.41
C SER A 97 -14.28 -13.16 -14.64
N GLY A 98 -13.05 -13.10 -15.14
CA GLY A 98 -12.25 -11.87 -15.23
C GLY A 98 -11.91 -11.26 -13.86
N GLN A 99 -12.16 -11.97 -12.77
CA GLN A 99 -11.87 -11.50 -11.42
C GLN A 99 -10.42 -11.78 -11.05
N ALA A 100 -9.83 -10.93 -10.22
CA ALA A 100 -8.56 -11.21 -9.56
C ALA A 100 -8.79 -11.42 -8.06
N GLN A 101 -7.92 -12.24 -7.47
CA GLN A 101 -7.85 -12.46 -6.04
C GLN A 101 -6.42 -12.24 -5.58
N ILE A 102 -6.27 -11.79 -4.34
CA ILE A 102 -4.99 -11.67 -3.66
C ILE A 102 -4.93 -12.65 -2.50
N THR A 103 -3.87 -13.44 -2.47
CA THR A 103 -3.52 -14.29 -1.34
C THR A 103 -2.40 -13.63 -0.55
N LEU A 104 -2.61 -13.48 0.76
CA LEU A 104 -1.66 -12.90 1.70
C LEU A 104 -1.28 -13.94 2.74
N THR A 105 0.01 -14.01 3.05
CA THR A 105 0.54 -14.75 4.19
C THR A 105 0.97 -13.77 5.26
N ASP A 106 0.35 -13.84 6.45
CA ASP A 106 0.77 -13.04 7.59
C ASP A 106 2.21 -13.42 7.99
N PRO A 107 3.16 -12.48 7.97
CA PRO A 107 4.55 -12.77 8.32
C PRO A 107 4.72 -13.24 9.76
N ASN A 108 3.80 -12.90 10.67
CA ASN A 108 3.86 -13.23 12.09
C ASN A 108 3.22 -14.59 12.37
N SER A 109 1.93 -14.74 12.07
CA SER A 109 1.15 -15.94 12.42
C SER A 109 1.29 -17.08 11.40
N LYS A 110 1.77 -16.77 10.18
CA LYS A 110 1.75 -17.67 9.01
C LYS A 110 0.34 -18.01 8.52
N ALA A 111 -0.70 -17.38 9.06
CA ALA A 111 -2.05 -17.50 8.54
C ALA A 111 -2.08 -17.04 7.07
N VAL A 112 -2.83 -17.77 6.25
CA VAL A 112 -3.01 -17.45 4.83
C VAL A 112 -4.46 -17.04 4.62
N ILE A 113 -4.67 -15.88 4.00
CA ILE A 113 -5.98 -15.41 3.62
C ILE A 113 -6.02 -15.13 2.12
N THR A 114 -7.15 -15.40 1.49
CA THR A 114 -7.41 -15.07 0.09
C THR A 114 -8.63 -14.17 0.01
N LEU A 115 -8.50 -13.04 -0.70
CA LEU A 115 -9.53 -12.02 -0.81
C LEU A 115 -9.75 -11.66 -2.28
N PRO A 116 -11.01 -11.42 -2.71
CA PRO A 116 -11.28 -10.87 -4.02
C PRO A 116 -10.74 -9.43 -4.11
N THR A 117 -10.18 -9.07 -5.26
CA THR A 117 -9.87 -7.69 -5.61
C THR A 117 -10.98 -7.11 -6.47
N THR A 118 -11.18 -5.80 -6.40
CA THR A 118 -12.12 -5.09 -7.27
C THR A 118 -11.39 -4.50 -8.47
N ASN A 119 -12.04 -4.43 -9.62
CA ASN A 119 -11.57 -3.63 -10.74
C ASN A 119 -11.56 -2.14 -10.35
N ARG A 120 -10.64 -1.38 -10.96
CA ARG A 120 -10.52 0.08 -10.76
C ARG A 120 -11.68 0.82 -11.40
#